data_AF-A0A2N2JHI8-F1
#
_entry.id   AF-A0A2N2JHI8-F1
#
_cell.length_a   1.000
_cell.length_b   1.000
_cell.length_c   1.000
_cell.angle_alpha   90.00
_cell.angle_beta   90.00
_cell.angle_gamma   90.00
#
_symmetry.space_group_name_H-M   'P 1'
#
loop_
_entity.id
_entity.type
_entity.pdbx_description
1 polymer ?
#
loop_
_entity_poly.entity_id
_entity_poly.type
_entity_poly.pdbx_seq_one_letter_code
_entity_poly.pdbx_strand_id
1 'polypeptide(L)'
;MDPVRALIDGVLAPVLVAAVVVLAIRRPWRSGRADTRGWGVGIALAAAYGIGFALVLGWPALPPVDVTHATPWLAIVAAAIAALPARAAALRRAAVGILGLLTGALLVSPLLDHGLGGASAALHVFLVGATFVLVDGGLERALTGLEPRAGALAVTTLTGGGAVAVLLSDVASLAQVTGGLAAGLGALFALGLWRPAAADVTRATPVVAAVLASTLWSAVLYANGRYEVVALLAASPLVLWRVGPAVARTRRAIVALAIPTLVILLPIGAAAGLAARAYFAEPAAETAPLAVPDSDSPAADGYDPNYGY
;
A
#
# COMPACT_ATOMS: atom_id res chain seq x y z
N MET A 1 14.36 3.65 17.39
CA MET A 1 13.42 2.56 17.78
C MET A 1 14.21 1.31 18.10
N ASP A 2 13.79 0.51 19.08
CA ASP A 2 14.35 -0.83 19.31
C ASP A 2 14.03 -1.73 18.08
N PRO A 3 15.03 -2.38 17.45
CA PRO A 3 14.80 -3.26 16.29
C PRO A 3 13.81 -4.39 16.59
N VAL A 4 13.77 -4.89 17.82
CA VAL A 4 12.81 -5.92 18.24
C VAL A 4 11.39 -5.36 18.20
N ARG A 5 11.20 -4.14 18.71
CA ARG A 5 9.90 -3.46 18.68
C ARG A 5 9.45 -3.15 17.25
N ALA A 6 10.38 -2.73 16.38
CA ALA A 6 10.06 -2.50 14.98
C ALA A 6 9.62 -3.77 14.25
N LEU A 7 10.25 -4.91 14.56
CA LEU A 7 9.84 -6.22 14.04
C LEU A 7 8.46 -6.64 14.56
N ILE A 8 8.18 -6.44 15.85
CA ILE A 8 6.88 -6.77 16.44
C ILE A 8 5.78 -5.92 15.81
N ASP A 9 5.94 -4.60 15.85
CA ASP A 9 4.93 -3.62 15.47
C ASP A 9 4.72 -3.59 13.95
N GLY A 10 5.82 -3.66 13.17
CA GLY A 10 5.79 -3.55 11.71
C GLY A 10 5.57 -4.87 10.96
N VAL A 11 5.80 -6.04 11.59
CA VAL A 11 5.74 -7.33 10.88
C VAL A 11 4.87 -8.35 11.61
N LEU A 12 5.21 -8.71 12.85
CA LEU A 12 4.56 -9.83 13.54
C LEU A 12 3.09 -9.52 13.85
N ALA A 13 2.77 -8.33 14.33
CA ALA A 13 1.40 -7.95 14.62
C ALA A 13 0.51 -7.94 13.36
N PRO A 14 0.88 -7.27 12.24
CA PRO A 14 0.14 -7.37 10.97
C PRO A 14 -0.06 -8.81 10.48
N VAL A 15 0.98 -9.65 10.55
CA VAL A 15 0.92 -11.09 10.17
C VAL A 15 -0.12 -11.82 10.99
N LEU A 16 -0.08 -11.69 12.32
CA LEU A 16 -1.01 -12.36 13.22
C LEU A 16 -2.45 -11.89 12.99
N VAL A 17 -2.66 -10.58 12.84
CA VAL A 17 -3.99 -10.00 12.59
C VAL A 17 -4.56 -10.50 11.26
N ALA A 18 -3.77 -10.46 10.18
CA ALA A 18 -4.21 -10.96 8.87
C ALA A 18 -4.61 -12.44 8.96
N ALA A 19 -3.78 -13.26 9.60
CA ALA A 19 -4.03 -14.68 9.77
C ALA A 19 -5.29 -14.96 10.60
N VAL A 20 -5.41 -14.34 11.77
CA VAL A 20 -6.55 -14.52 12.68
C VAL A 20 -7.85 -14.08 12.02
N VAL A 21 -7.89 -12.91 11.37
CA VAL A 21 -9.11 -12.39 10.73
C VAL A 21 -9.55 -13.29 9.58
N VAL A 22 -8.63 -13.73 8.70
CA VAL A 22 -9.00 -14.65 7.61
C VAL A 22 -9.48 -15.99 8.14
N LEU A 23 -8.81 -16.56 9.14
CA LEU A 23 -9.21 -17.83 9.75
C LEU A 23 -10.58 -17.69 10.45
N ALA A 24 -10.83 -16.59 11.16
CA ALA A 24 -12.09 -16.32 11.85
C ALA A 24 -13.27 -16.15 10.88
N ILE A 25 -13.06 -15.48 9.74
CA ILE A 25 -14.10 -15.29 8.72
C ILE A 25 -14.38 -16.61 8.01
N ARG A 26 -13.34 -17.37 7.64
CA ARG A 26 -13.49 -18.58 6.83
C ARG A 26 -13.87 -19.82 7.64
N ARG A 27 -13.59 -19.82 8.94
CA ARG A 27 -13.90 -20.90 9.88
C ARG A 27 -13.57 -22.29 9.32
N PRO A 28 -12.30 -22.57 8.94
CA PRO A 28 -11.91 -23.84 8.32
C PRO A 28 -12.20 -25.09 9.15
N TRP A 29 -12.51 -24.93 10.45
CA TRP A 29 -12.91 -25.98 11.38
C TRP A 29 -14.41 -26.31 11.36
N ARG A 30 -15.26 -25.53 10.69
CA ARG A 30 -16.70 -25.87 10.56
C ARG A 30 -16.91 -26.71 9.30
N SER A 31 -17.61 -27.85 9.46
CA SER A 31 -17.92 -28.82 8.40
C SER A 31 -18.95 -28.35 7.37
N GLY A 32 -19.43 -27.11 7.45
CA GLY A 32 -20.27 -26.49 6.41
C GLY A 32 -19.42 -25.91 5.28
N ARG A 33 -19.99 -25.77 4.07
CA ARG A 33 -19.36 -25.03 2.97
C ARG A 33 -18.94 -23.66 3.50
N ALA A 34 -17.64 -23.49 3.75
CA ALA A 34 -17.07 -22.21 4.13
C ALA A 34 -17.47 -21.21 3.04
N ASP A 35 -18.20 -20.17 3.44
CA ASP A 35 -18.64 -19.14 2.52
C ASP A 35 -17.38 -18.47 1.96
N THR A 36 -17.07 -18.77 0.70
CA THR A 36 -15.81 -18.38 0.03
C THR A 36 -15.82 -16.92 -0.38
N ARG A 37 -16.42 -16.05 0.44
CA ARG A 37 -16.56 -14.64 0.08
C ARG A 37 -15.19 -13.99 0.15
N GLY A 38 -14.60 -13.73 -1.02
CA GLY A 38 -13.27 -13.15 -1.18
C GLY A 38 -13.08 -11.79 -0.48
N TRP A 39 -14.16 -11.13 -0.04
CA TRP A 39 -14.07 -9.90 0.77
C TRP A 39 -13.41 -10.10 2.13
N GLY A 40 -13.41 -11.31 2.69
CA GLY A 40 -12.76 -11.58 3.97
C GLY A 40 -11.26 -11.27 3.96
N VAL A 41 -10.62 -11.40 2.80
CA VAL A 41 -9.21 -11.06 2.61
C VAL A 41 -9.01 -9.53 2.64
N GLY A 42 -9.92 -8.76 2.03
CA GLY A 42 -9.89 -7.30 2.09
C GLY A 42 -10.00 -6.77 3.53
N ILE A 43 -10.91 -7.35 4.33
CA ILE A 43 -11.05 -6.98 5.75
C ILE A 43 -9.79 -7.35 6.53
N ALA A 44 -9.22 -8.54 6.29
CA ALA A 44 -8.01 -8.95 6.97
C ALA A 44 -6.82 -8.04 6.67
N LEU A 45 -6.66 -7.61 5.42
CA LEU A 45 -5.59 -6.67 5.05
C LEU A 45 -5.81 -5.28 5.64
N ALA A 46 -7.05 -4.76 5.61
CA ALA A 46 -7.35 -3.47 6.23
C ALA A 46 -7.13 -3.49 7.75
N ALA A 47 -7.51 -4.58 8.43
CA ALA A 47 -7.27 -4.77 9.85
C ALA A 47 -5.77 -4.91 10.17
N ALA A 48 -5.03 -5.70 9.38
CA ALA A 48 -3.59 -5.87 9.55
C ALA A 48 -2.84 -4.55 9.35
N TYR A 49 -3.21 -3.79 8.32
CA TYR A 49 -2.67 -2.46 8.07
C TYR A 49 -3.02 -1.49 9.19
N GLY A 50 -4.29 -1.45 9.63
CA GLY A 50 -4.73 -0.56 10.70
C GLY A 50 -4.03 -0.83 12.03
N ILE A 51 -3.79 -2.11 12.38
CA ILE A 51 -3.02 -2.47 13.58
C ILE A 51 -1.54 -2.12 13.42
N GLY A 52 -0.93 -2.40 12.26
CA GLY A 52 0.45 -2.00 11.99
C GLY A 52 0.62 -0.48 12.09
N PHE A 53 -0.31 0.28 11.51
CA PHE A 53 -0.36 1.73 11.64
C PHE A 53 -0.48 2.15 13.11
N ALA A 54 -1.44 1.59 13.84
CA ALA A 54 -1.69 1.94 15.23
C ALA A 54 -0.49 1.71 16.15
N LEU A 55 0.29 0.65 15.91
CA LEU A 55 1.46 0.32 16.71
C LEU A 55 2.67 1.19 16.36
N VAL A 56 2.82 1.58 15.10
CA VAL A 56 3.96 2.38 14.63
C VAL A 56 3.74 3.88 14.83
N LEU A 57 2.54 4.38 14.50
CA LEU A 57 2.21 5.82 14.47
C LEU A 57 1.18 6.24 15.52
N GLY A 58 0.61 5.28 16.27
CA GLY A 58 -0.47 5.55 17.20
C GLY A 58 -1.85 5.42 16.57
N TRP A 59 -2.88 5.39 17.42
CA TRP A 59 -4.25 5.18 16.96
C TRP A 59 -4.72 6.36 16.10
N PRO A 60 -5.30 6.12 14.90
CA PRO A 60 -5.74 7.21 14.04
C PRO A 60 -6.85 8.03 14.70
N ALA A 61 -6.63 9.35 14.78
CA ALA A 61 -7.63 10.28 15.32
C ALA A 61 -8.87 10.35 14.42
N LEU A 62 -10.00 10.72 15.03
CA LEU A 62 -11.27 11.02 14.36
C LEU A 62 -11.78 12.38 14.88
N PRO A 63 -11.77 13.44 14.06
CA PRO A 63 -11.30 13.49 12.66
C PRO A 63 -9.77 13.29 12.54
N PRO A 64 -9.25 12.85 11.38
CA PRO A 64 -7.81 12.73 11.15
C PRO A 64 -7.16 14.11 11.25
N VAL A 65 -6.10 14.20 12.05
CA VAL A 65 -5.34 15.43 12.29
C VAL A 65 -4.36 15.75 11.17
N ASP A 66 -3.91 14.74 10.43
CA ASP A 66 -3.10 14.88 9.22
C ASP A 66 -3.49 13.81 8.19
N VAL A 67 -2.89 13.90 7.00
CA VAL A 67 -3.21 13.01 5.89
C VAL A 67 -2.71 11.57 6.12
N THR A 68 -1.61 11.41 6.85
CA THR A 68 -1.06 10.10 7.20
C THR A 68 -2.05 9.31 8.06
N HIS A 69 -2.69 9.97 9.04
CA HIS A 69 -3.73 9.40 9.90
C HIS A 69 -5.05 9.12 9.17
N ALA A 70 -5.24 9.60 7.94
CA ALA A 70 -6.39 9.23 7.11
C ALA A 70 -6.22 7.83 6.47
N THR A 71 -4.99 7.35 6.30
CA THR A 71 -4.70 6.11 5.55
C THR A 71 -5.39 4.85 6.10
N PRO A 72 -5.51 4.61 7.43
CA PRO A 72 -6.25 3.45 7.94
C PRO A 72 -7.75 3.52 7.62
N TRP A 73 -8.33 4.72 7.65
CA TRP A 73 -9.73 4.95 7.28
C TRP A 73 -9.95 4.67 5.79
N LEU A 74 -9.02 5.09 4.93
CA LEU A 74 -9.04 4.77 3.50
C LEU A 74 -8.98 3.26 3.26
N ALA A 75 -8.16 2.52 4.02
CA ALA A 75 -8.08 1.06 3.94
C ALA A 75 -9.40 0.38 4.35
N ILE A 76 -10.09 0.90 5.38
CA ILE A 76 -11.41 0.41 5.80
C ILE A 76 -12.46 0.68 4.72
N VAL A 77 -12.51 1.89 4.16
CA VAL A 77 -13.42 2.22 3.04
C VAL A 77 -13.13 1.33 1.83
N ALA A 78 -11.86 1.11 1.51
CA ALA A 78 -11.45 0.20 0.45
C ALA A 78 -11.86 -1.26 0.70
N ALA A 79 -11.84 -1.73 1.96
CA ALA A 79 -12.35 -3.04 2.33
C ALA A 79 -13.88 -3.14 2.16
N ALA A 80 -14.62 -2.06 2.45
CA ALA A 80 -16.05 -1.99 2.15
C ALA A 80 -16.33 -2.04 0.63
N ILE A 81 -15.51 -1.34 -0.17
CA ILE A 81 -15.56 -1.41 -1.65
C ILE A 81 -15.27 -2.84 -2.13
N ALA A 82 -14.27 -3.52 -1.54
CA ALA A 82 -13.95 -4.92 -1.83
C ALA A 82 -15.10 -5.89 -1.53
N ALA A 83 -15.97 -5.54 -0.57
CA ALA A 83 -17.16 -6.31 -0.21
C ALA A 83 -18.33 -6.17 -1.20
N LEU A 84 -18.27 -5.23 -2.15
CA LEU A 84 -19.29 -5.09 -3.18
C LEU A 84 -19.42 -6.36 -4.03
N PRO A 85 -20.65 -6.77 -4.39
CA PRO A 85 -20.89 -7.99 -5.14
C PRO A 85 -20.29 -7.91 -6.55
N ALA A 86 -19.92 -9.06 -7.14
CA ALA A 86 -19.33 -9.14 -8.48
C ALA A 86 -20.12 -8.39 -9.57
N ARG A 87 -21.46 -8.47 -9.51
CA ARG A 87 -22.37 -7.78 -10.44
C ARG A 87 -22.26 -6.25 -10.40
N ALA A 88 -21.69 -5.70 -9.33
CA ALA A 88 -21.48 -4.27 -9.14
C ALA A 88 -20.07 -3.82 -9.59
N ALA A 89 -19.43 -4.50 -10.54
CA ALA A 89 -18.06 -4.20 -10.99
C ALA A 89 -17.88 -2.76 -11.51
N ALA A 90 -18.90 -2.17 -12.16
CA ALA A 90 -18.87 -0.78 -12.58
C ALA A 90 -18.88 0.17 -11.36
N LEU A 91 -19.77 -0.08 -10.39
CA LEU A 91 -19.83 0.69 -9.14
C LEU A 91 -18.54 0.57 -8.34
N ARG A 92 -17.95 -0.63 -8.25
CA ARG A 92 -16.67 -0.83 -7.55
C ARG A 92 -15.57 0.01 -8.18
N ARG A 93 -15.43 -0.01 -9.51
CA ARG A 93 -14.44 0.81 -10.23
C ARG A 93 -14.67 2.31 -10.03
N ALA A 94 -15.93 2.75 -10.08
CA ALA A 94 -16.27 4.15 -9.79
C ALA A 94 -15.92 4.52 -8.35
N ALA A 95 -16.24 3.67 -7.37
CA ALA A 95 -15.93 3.89 -5.97
C ALA A 95 -14.41 3.95 -5.71
N VAL A 96 -13.61 3.11 -6.37
CA VAL A 96 -12.14 3.18 -6.31
C VAL A 96 -11.62 4.50 -6.90
N GLY A 97 -12.14 4.93 -8.05
CA GLY A 97 -11.78 6.22 -8.65
C GLY A 97 -12.13 7.40 -7.75
N ILE A 98 -13.33 7.40 -7.16
CA ILE A 98 -13.76 8.42 -6.19
C ILE A 98 -12.86 8.41 -4.96
N LEU A 99 -12.57 7.23 -4.39
CA LEU A 99 -11.68 7.10 -3.24
C LEU A 99 -10.29 7.65 -3.55
N GLY A 100 -9.76 7.39 -4.75
CA GLY A 100 -8.48 7.92 -5.21
C GLY A 100 -8.47 9.44 -5.34
N LEU A 101 -9.53 10.03 -5.92
CA LEU A 101 -9.67 11.49 -6.00
C LEU A 101 -9.83 12.14 -4.63
N LEU A 102 -10.60 11.54 -3.72
CA LEU A 102 -10.73 12.03 -2.34
C LEU A 102 -9.39 11.95 -1.60
N THR A 103 -8.65 10.85 -1.78
CA THR A 103 -7.30 10.70 -1.22
C THR A 103 -6.36 11.78 -1.76
N GLY A 104 -6.39 12.01 -3.08
CA GLY A 104 -5.62 13.08 -3.71
C GLY A 104 -5.98 14.45 -3.15
N ALA A 105 -7.27 14.75 -3.00
CA ALA A 105 -7.72 16.01 -2.41
C ALA A 105 -7.21 16.18 -0.96
N LEU A 106 -7.27 15.11 -0.15
CA LEU A 106 -6.74 15.11 1.21
C LEU A 106 -5.22 15.35 1.23
N LEU A 107 -4.45 14.67 0.37
CA LEU A 107 -2.99 14.82 0.25
C LEU A 107 -2.56 16.18 -0.32
N VAL A 108 -3.40 16.84 -1.11
CA VAL A 108 -3.03 18.10 -1.74
C VAL A 108 -3.54 19.29 -0.94
N SER A 109 -4.57 19.13 -0.11
CA SER A 109 -5.19 20.23 0.65
C SER A 109 -4.18 21.04 1.46
N PRO A 110 -3.27 20.43 2.26
CA PRO A 110 -2.31 21.22 3.03
C PRO A 110 -1.33 22.01 2.14
N LEU A 111 -1.06 21.54 0.92
CA LEU A 111 -0.13 22.20 0.00
C LEU A 111 -0.73 23.47 -0.62
N LEU A 112 -2.07 23.57 -0.68
CA LEU A 112 -2.76 24.79 -1.11
C LEU A 112 -2.43 25.97 -0.18
N ASP A 113 -2.41 25.70 1.12
CA ASP A 113 -2.06 26.70 2.15
C ASP A 113 -0.58 27.12 2.06
N HIS A 114 0.26 26.29 1.44
CA HIS A 114 1.68 26.55 1.18
C HIS A 114 1.95 27.08 -0.24
N GLY A 115 0.93 27.60 -0.92
CA GLY A 115 1.09 28.32 -2.19
C GLY A 115 1.08 27.45 -3.44
N LEU A 116 0.69 26.16 -3.35
CA LEU A 116 0.48 25.33 -4.53
C LEU A 116 -0.68 25.89 -5.36
N GLY A 117 -0.37 26.31 -6.60
CA GLY A 117 -1.39 26.86 -7.50
C GLY A 117 -2.50 25.85 -7.82
N GLY A 118 -3.75 26.31 -7.95
CA GLY A 118 -4.93 25.45 -8.10
C GLY A 118 -4.86 24.48 -9.30
N ALA A 119 -4.25 24.87 -10.42
CA ALA A 119 -4.05 23.98 -11.56
C ALA A 119 -3.05 22.84 -11.25
N SER A 120 -1.98 23.14 -10.52
CA SER A 120 -1.03 22.14 -10.05
C SER A 120 -1.70 21.21 -9.05
N ALA A 121 -2.46 21.75 -8.10
CA ALA A 121 -3.23 20.96 -7.15
C ALA A 121 -4.19 19.98 -7.85
N ALA A 122 -4.98 20.46 -8.81
CA ALA A 122 -5.88 19.63 -9.59
C ALA A 122 -5.16 18.50 -10.34
N LEU A 123 -3.97 18.79 -10.91
CA LEU A 123 -3.15 17.77 -11.56
C LEU A 123 -2.70 16.69 -10.57
N HIS A 124 -2.21 17.05 -9.38
CA HIS A 124 -1.80 16.07 -8.37
C HIS A 124 -2.96 15.21 -7.89
N VAL A 125 -4.13 15.82 -7.62
CA VAL A 125 -5.35 15.08 -7.27
C VAL A 125 -5.72 14.07 -8.36
N PHE A 126 -5.65 14.49 -9.63
CA PHE A 126 -5.90 13.61 -10.76
C PHE A 126 -4.88 12.47 -10.85
N LEU A 127 -3.58 12.74 -10.68
CA LEU A 127 -2.53 11.74 -10.76
C LEU A 127 -2.62 10.71 -9.62
N VAL A 128 -2.98 11.13 -8.40
CA VAL A 128 -3.30 10.22 -7.29
C VAL A 128 -4.48 9.33 -7.66
N GLY A 129 -5.59 9.91 -8.13
CA GLY A 129 -6.76 9.16 -8.57
C GLY A 129 -6.46 8.16 -9.70
N ALA A 130 -5.67 8.57 -10.69
CA ALA A 130 -5.22 7.72 -11.79
C ALA A 130 -4.37 6.55 -11.27
N THR A 131 -3.49 6.81 -10.30
CA THR A 131 -2.66 5.77 -9.66
C THR A 131 -3.52 4.70 -8.99
N PHE A 132 -4.54 5.10 -8.24
CA PHE A 132 -5.50 4.17 -7.62
C PHE A 132 -6.15 3.25 -8.65
N VAL A 133 -6.67 3.83 -9.73
CA VAL A 133 -7.38 3.08 -10.79
C VAL A 133 -6.42 2.15 -11.54
N LEU A 134 -5.19 2.61 -11.81
CA LEU A 134 -4.16 1.81 -12.47
C LEU A 134 -3.74 0.62 -11.61
N VAL A 135 -3.49 0.83 -10.31
CA VAL A 135 -3.11 -0.26 -9.39
C VAL A 135 -4.26 -1.23 -9.20
N ASP A 136 -5.46 -0.77 -8.85
CA ASP A 136 -6.62 -1.65 -8.63
C ASP A 136 -7.00 -2.43 -9.90
N GLY A 137 -7.22 -1.72 -11.01
CA GLY A 137 -7.63 -2.34 -12.27
C GLY A 137 -6.53 -3.19 -12.90
N GLY A 138 -5.27 -2.79 -12.73
CA GLY A 138 -4.12 -3.58 -13.16
C GLY A 138 -3.97 -4.86 -12.36
N LEU A 139 -4.08 -4.79 -11.03
CA LEU A 139 -4.01 -5.96 -10.15
C LEU A 139 -5.20 -6.89 -10.39
N GLU A 140 -6.43 -6.37 -10.48
CA GLU A 140 -7.60 -7.21 -10.72
C GLU A 140 -7.43 -8.01 -12.02
N ARG A 141 -7.02 -7.35 -13.11
CA ARG A 141 -6.78 -8.04 -14.39
C ARG A 141 -5.64 -9.05 -14.31
N ALA A 142 -4.55 -8.69 -13.63
CA ALA A 142 -3.39 -9.57 -13.49
C ALA A 142 -3.72 -10.81 -12.66
N LEU A 143 -4.48 -10.66 -11.58
CA LEU A 143 -4.85 -11.72 -10.67
C LEU A 143 -5.97 -12.61 -11.24
N THR A 144 -6.83 -12.06 -12.11
CA THR A 144 -7.88 -12.83 -12.81
C THR A 144 -7.24 -13.82 -13.78
N GLY A 145 -7.00 -15.05 -13.31
CA GLY A 145 -6.38 -16.12 -14.10
C GLY A 145 -5.03 -16.60 -13.56
N LEU A 146 -4.50 -15.96 -12.52
CA LEU A 146 -3.35 -16.49 -11.79
C LEU A 146 -3.80 -17.47 -10.70
N GLU A 147 -2.90 -18.39 -10.37
CA GLU A 147 -3.06 -19.22 -9.18
C GLU A 147 -3.01 -18.31 -7.93
N PRO A 148 -3.92 -18.49 -6.95
CA PRO A 148 -4.07 -17.53 -5.84
C PRO A 148 -2.78 -17.27 -5.05
N ARG A 149 -1.94 -18.29 -4.86
CA ARG A 149 -0.68 -18.15 -4.11
C ARG A 149 0.33 -17.35 -4.91
N ALA A 150 0.41 -17.58 -6.22
CA ALA A 150 1.23 -16.77 -7.11
C ALA A 150 0.78 -15.29 -7.11
N GLY A 151 -0.53 -15.06 -7.13
CA GLY A 151 -1.10 -13.73 -6.98
C GLY A 151 -0.71 -13.06 -5.66
N ALA A 152 -0.94 -13.72 -4.52
CA ALA A 152 -0.58 -13.20 -3.21
C ALA A 152 0.93 -12.92 -3.09
N LEU A 153 1.79 -13.81 -3.60
CA LEU A 153 3.24 -13.61 -3.58
C LEU A 153 3.67 -12.41 -4.44
N ALA A 154 3.09 -12.27 -5.64
CA ALA A 154 3.39 -11.13 -6.52
C ALA A 154 2.96 -9.79 -5.88
N VAL A 155 1.78 -9.75 -5.25
CA VAL A 155 1.28 -8.55 -4.55
C VAL A 155 2.10 -8.25 -3.28
N THR A 156 2.53 -9.29 -2.55
CA THR A 156 3.47 -9.15 -1.43
C THR A 156 4.79 -8.53 -1.90
N THR A 157 5.30 -8.99 -3.03
CA THR A 157 6.55 -8.47 -3.61
C THR A 157 6.39 -7.01 -4.05
N LEU A 158 5.26 -6.67 -4.68
CA LEU A 158 4.94 -5.29 -5.07
C LEU A 158 4.87 -4.34 -3.87
N THR A 159 4.15 -4.73 -2.82
CA THR A 159 4.00 -3.92 -1.60
C THR A 159 5.30 -3.81 -0.81
N GLY A 160 6.08 -4.90 -0.72
CA GLY A 160 7.43 -4.87 -0.15
C GLY A 160 8.38 -3.97 -0.95
N GLY A 161 8.31 -4.02 -2.28
CA GLY A 161 9.03 -3.11 -3.16
C GLY A 161 8.63 -1.64 -2.96
N GLY A 162 7.34 -1.38 -2.80
CA GLY A 162 6.81 -0.07 -2.43
C GLY A 162 7.34 0.43 -1.08
N ALA A 163 7.37 -0.44 -0.07
CA ALA A 163 7.94 -0.11 1.24
C ALA A 163 9.43 0.27 1.14
N VAL A 164 10.22 -0.49 0.35
CA VAL A 164 11.63 -0.15 0.09
C VAL A 164 11.77 1.19 -0.63
N ALA A 165 10.92 1.47 -1.63
CA ALA A 165 10.94 2.74 -2.33
C ALA A 165 10.60 3.93 -1.43
N VAL A 166 9.62 3.77 -0.53
CA VAL A 166 9.26 4.78 0.48
C VAL A 166 10.40 4.96 1.49
N LEU A 167 11.06 3.89 1.92
CA LEU A 167 12.21 3.97 2.82
C LEU A 167 13.34 4.79 2.19
N LEU A 168 13.62 4.56 0.91
CA LEU A 168 14.61 5.29 0.13
C LEU A 168 14.17 6.72 -0.23
N SER A 169 12.93 7.10 0.11
CA SER A 169 12.43 8.48 0.00
C SER A 169 12.54 9.25 1.32
N ASP A 170 13.28 8.69 2.30
CA ASP A 170 13.54 9.25 3.62
C ASP A 170 12.32 9.33 4.54
N VAL A 171 11.41 8.35 4.44
CA VAL A 171 10.27 8.23 5.36
C VAL A 171 10.18 6.81 5.94
N ALA A 172 10.91 6.58 7.02
CA ALA A 172 11.03 5.26 7.64
C ALA A 172 9.70 4.76 8.22
N SER A 173 8.92 5.67 8.81
CA SER A 173 7.62 5.36 9.42
C SER A 173 6.60 4.85 8.39
N LEU A 174 6.39 5.56 7.28
CA LEU A 174 5.51 5.10 6.18
C LEU A 174 6.03 3.81 5.51
N ALA A 175 7.34 3.65 5.41
CA ALA A 175 7.93 2.42 4.90
C ALA A 175 7.59 1.23 5.80
N GLN A 176 7.67 1.40 7.12
CA GLN A 176 7.33 0.36 8.09
C GLN A 176 5.86 -0.02 8.02
N VAL A 177 4.94 0.95 7.93
CA VAL A 177 3.50 0.67 7.81
C VAL A 177 3.17 -0.02 6.47
N THR A 178 3.77 0.42 5.37
CA THR A 178 3.65 -0.25 4.06
C THR A 178 4.22 -1.67 4.10
N GLY A 179 5.35 -1.86 4.81
CA GLY A 179 5.93 -3.16 5.10
C GLY A 179 5.00 -4.07 5.89
N GLY A 180 4.20 -3.51 6.81
CA GLY A 180 3.15 -4.24 7.53
C GLY A 180 2.05 -4.77 6.61
N LEU A 181 1.64 -4.01 5.59
CA LEU A 181 0.74 -4.53 4.55
C LEU A 181 1.37 -5.71 3.80
N ALA A 182 2.63 -5.59 3.40
CA ALA A 182 3.37 -6.65 2.73
C ALA A 182 3.48 -7.91 3.61
N ALA A 183 3.73 -7.72 4.91
CA ALA A 183 3.78 -8.80 5.88
C ALA A 183 2.41 -9.50 6.02
N GLY A 184 1.32 -8.74 6.09
CA GLY A 184 -0.05 -9.27 6.07
C GLY A 184 -0.34 -10.10 4.82
N LEU A 185 0.04 -9.61 3.63
CA LEU A 185 -0.07 -10.36 2.36
C LEU A 185 0.80 -11.62 2.36
N GLY A 186 2.01 -11.56 2.91
CA GLY A 186 2.90 -12.70 3.08
C GLY A 186 2.30 -13.78 3.98
N ALA A 187 1.58 -13.38 5.04
CA ALA A 187 0.84 -14.29 5.89
C ALA A 187 -0.28 -15.01 5.12
N LEU A 188 -1.01 -14.29 4.26
CA LEU A 188 -2.04 -14.88 3.40
C LEU A 188 -1.46 -15.85 2.38
N PHE A 189 -0.30 -15.54 1.80
CA PHE A 189 0.44 -16.46 0.94
C PHE A 189 0.83 -17.74 1.70
N ALA A 190 1.42 -17.60 2.89
CA ALA A 190 1.82 -18.73 3.73
C ALA A 190 0.61 -19.60 4.13
N LEU A 191 -0.49 -18.99 4.56
CA LEU A 191 -1.75 -19.69 4.80
C LEU A 191 -2.31 -20.33 3.52
N GLY A 192 -2.09 -19.70 2.37
CA GLY A 192 -2.39 -20.20 1.04
C GLY A 192 -1.78 -21.58 0.75
N LEU A 193 -0.56 -21.84 1.25
CA LEU A 193 0.11 -23.13 1.08
C LEU A 193 -0.70 -24.27 1.70
N TRP A 194 -1.37 -24.03 2.82
CA TRP A 194 -2.30 -24.98 3.44
C TRP A 194 -3.73 -24.88 2.88
N ARG A 195 -4.21 -23.66 2.65
CA ARG A 195 -5.58 -23.33 2.20
C ARG A 195 -5.53 -22.35 1.03
N PRO A 196 -5.52 -22.83 -0.23
CA PRO A 196 -5.32 -21.98 -1.43
C PRO A 196 -6.22 -20.75 -1.47
N ALA A 197 -7.48 -20.91 -1.05
CA ALA A 197 -8.43 -19.83 -1.08
C ALA A 197 -8.01 -18.66 -0.16
N ALA A 198 -7.25 -18.88 0.92
CA ALA A 198 -6.79 -17.80 1.83
C ALA A 198 -5.84 -16.82 1.14
N ALA A 199 -5.16 -17.27 0.09
CA ALA A 199 -4.32 -16.44 -0.76
C ALA A 199 -5.09 -15.76 -1.91
N ASP A 200 -6.41 -15.94 -2.02
CA ASP A 200 -7.19 -15.24 -3.04
C ASP A 200 -7.35 -13.74 -2.68
N VAL A 201 -6.39 -12.96 -3.17
CA VAL A 201 -6.32 -11.50 -2.98
C VAL A 201 -7.03 -10.71 -4.07
N THR A 202 -7.69 -11.38 -5.04
CA THR A 202 -8.33 -10.72 -6.20
C THR A 202 -9.39 -9.70 -5.80
N ARG A 203 -10.06 -9.90 -4.66
CA ARG A 203 -11.06 -8.96 -4.13
C ARG A 203 -10.46 -7.84 -3.30
N ALA A 204 -9.24 -8.00 -2.81
CA ALA A 204 -8.60 -7.05 -1.91
C ALA A 204 -7.76 -5.98 -2.66
N THR A 205 -7.79 -5.97 -3.99
CA THR A 205 -7.10 -4.98 -4.82
C THR A 205 -7.41 -3.52 -4.46
N PRO A 206 -8.63 -3.13 -4.02
CA PRO A 206 -8.87 -1.76 -3.62
C PRO A 206 -8.07 -1.36 -2.37
N VAL A 207 -7.89 -2.29 -1.42
CA VAL A 207 -7.14 -2.04 -0.18
C VAL A 207 -5.66 -1.85 -0.50
N VAL A 208 -5.12 -2.72 -1.35
CA VAL A 208 -3.73 -2.61 -1.82
C VAL A 208 -3.52 -1.30 -2.57
N ALA A 209 -4.42 -0.94 -3.49
CA ALA A 209 -4.36 0.33 -4.22
C ALA A 209 -4.42 1.52 -3.27
N ALA A 210 -5.34 1.51 -2.30
CA ALA A 210 -5.50 2.60 -1.35
C ALA A 210 -4.25 2.85 -0.50
N VAL A 211 -3.70 1.79 0.09
CA VAL A 211 -2.51 1.89 0.93
C VAL A 211 -1.27 2.21 0.10
N LEU A 212 -1.02 1.49 -0.99
CA LEU A 212 0.20 1.67 -1.77
C LEU A 212 0.22 3.04 -2.46
N ALA A 213 -0.89 3.48 -3.05
CA ALA A 213 -0.92 4.78 -3.71
C ALA A 213 -0.85 5.93 -2.69
N SER A 214 -1.57 5.85 -1.57
CA SER A 214 -1.48 6.91 -0.54
C SER A 214 -0.07 7.05 0.02
N THR A 215 0.61 5.94 0.33
CA THR A 215 1.97 5.96 0.88
C THR A 215 3.01 6.45 -0.13
N LEU A 216 2.95 5.99 -1.37
CA LEU A 216 3.83 6.46 -2.45
C LEU A 216 3.64 7.96 -2.74
N TRP A 217 2.40 8.42 -2.81
CA TRP A 217 2.11 9.84 -3.06
C TRP A 217 2.43 10.71 -1.85
N SER A 218 2.29 10.20 -0.63
CA SER A 218 2.78 10.91 0.58
C SER A 218 4.29 11.11 0.51
N ALA A 219 5.04 10.08 0.12
CA ALA A 219 6.48 10.19 -0.06
C ALA A 219 6.88 11.20 -1.15
N VAL A 220 6.12 11.30 -2.26
CA VAL A 220 6.38 12.28 -3.33
C VAL A 220 6.05 13.71 -2.90
N LEU A 221 4.95 13.91 -2.17
CA LEU A 221 4.45 15.24 -1.86
C LEU A 221 5.11 15.86 -0.62
N TYR A 222 5.57 15.03 0.31
CA TYR A 222 6.04 15.48 1.62
C TYR A 222 7.46 15.04 1.96
N ALA A 223 8.12 14.31 1.07
CA ALA A 223 9.50 13.88 1.26
C ALA A 223 10.24 13.85 -0.09
N ASN A 224 11.34 13.11 -0.18
CA ASN A 224 12.18 13.06 -1.38
C ASN A 224 11.73 12.00 -2.40
N GLY A 225 10.43 11.68 -2.41
CA GLY A 225 9.83 10.71 -3.32
C GLY A 225 9.80 11.21 -4.76
N ARG A 226 9.88 10.26 -5.71
CA ARG A 226 9.98 10.55 -7.13
C ARG A 226 8.75 10.07 -7.92
N TYR A 227 8.27 10.90 -8.85
CA TYR A 227 7.16 10.55 -9.74
C TYR A 227 7.44 9.29 -10.57
N GLU A 228 8.68 9.10 -11.01
CA GLU A 228 9.08 7.94 -11.82
C GLU A 228 8.97 6.63 -11.03
N VAL A 229 9.28 6.68 -9.74
CA VAL A 229 9.15 5.54 -8.82
C VAL A 229 7.68 5.15 -8.68
N VAL A 230 6.80 6.13 -8.47
CA VAL A 230 5.34 5.90 -8.41
C VAL A 230 4.81 5.33 -9.71
N ALA A 231 5.22 5.89 -10.85
CA ALA A 231 4.78 5.43 -12.16
C ALA A 231 5.19 3.95 -12.43
N LEU A 232 6.43 3.57 -12.09
CA LEU A 232 6.92 2.20 -12.25
C LEU A 232 6.16 1.21 -11.36
N LEU A 233 5.95 1.56 -10.10
CA LEU A 233 5.20 0.71 -9.17
C LEU A 233 3.72 0.61 -9.56
N ALA A 234 3.10 1.71 -9.99
CA ALA A 234 1.72 1.74 -10.46
C ALA A 234 1.51 0.95 -11.76
N ALA A 235 2.52 0.91 -12.64
CA ALA A 235 2.49 0.15 -13.88
C ALA A 235 2.86 -1.33 -13.70
N SER A 236 3.49 -1.71 -12.58
CA SER A 236 3.94 -3.09 -12.30
C SER A 236 2.85 -4.16 -12.47
N PRO A 237 1.59 -3.95 -12.02
CA PRO A 237 0.50 -4.88 -12.28
C PRO A 237 0.19 -5.12 -13.76
N LEU A 238 0.43 -4.13 -14.63
CA LEU A 238 0.21 -4.28 -16.08
C LEU A 238 1.23 -5.23 -16.71
N VAL A 239 2.47 -5.21 -16.21
CA VAL A 239 3.51 -6.16 -16.64
C VAL A 239 3.10 -7.57 -16.24
N LEU A 240 2.61 -7.75 -15.01
CA LEU A 240 2.09 -9.02 -14.52
C LEU A 240 0.92 -9.53 -15.38
N TRP A 241 -0.03 -8.66 -15.71
CA TRP A 241 -1.17 -8.98 -16.57
C TRP A 241 -0.74 -9.46 -17.95
N ARG A 242 0.28 -8.84 -18.56
CA ARG A 242 0.80 -9.25 -19.88
C ARG A 242 1.41 -10.64 -19.87
N VAL A 243 2.04 -11.05 -18.76
CA VAL A 243 2.70 -12.36 -18.66
C VAL A 243 1.76 -13.45 -18.14
N GLY A 244 0.67 -13.08 -17.46
CA GLY A 244 -0.35 -13.99 -16.91
C GLY A 244 -0.80 -15.13 -17.85
N PRO A 245 -1.17 -14.85 -19.13
CA PRO A 245 -1.60 -15.90 -20.06
C PRO A 245 -0.53 -16.95 -20.39
N ALA A 246 0.75 -16.60 -20.32
CA ALA A 246 1.85 -17.55 -20.52
C ALA A 246 2.07 -18.42 -19.28
N VAL A 247 1.96 -17.81 -18.10
CA VAL A 247 2.10 -18.50 -16.80
C VAL A 247 0.95 -19.48 -16.57
N ALA A 248 -0.29 -19.07 -16.86
CA ALA A 248 -1.49 -19.88 -16.68
C ALA A 248 -1.47 -21.19 -17.49
N ARG A 249 -0.71 -21.24 -18.60
CA ARG A 249 -0.53 -22.43 -19.43
C ARG A 249 0.51 -23.42 -18.89
N THR A 250 1.27 -23.03 -17.86
CA THR A 250 2.38 -23.83 -17.35
C THR A 250 1.88 -24.91 -16.39
N ARG A 251 2.22 -26.18 -16.66
CA ARG A 251 1.82 -27.31 -15.79
C ARG A 251 2.67 -27.45 -14.51
N ARG A 252 3.80 -26.77 -14.41
CA ARG A 252 4.72 -26.85 -13.27
C ARG A 252 4.35 -25.81 -12.21
N ALA A 253 3.91 -26.26 -11.03
CA ALA A 253 3.48 -25.40 -9.92
C ALA A 253 4.54 -24.37 -9.47
N ILE A 254 5.82 -24.79 -9.38
CA ILE A 254 6.91 -23.88 -9.00
C ILE A 254 7.07 -22.75 -10.01
N VAL A 255 6.95 -23.06 -11.30
CA VAL A 255 7.08 -22.07 -12.38
C VAL A 255 5.88 -21.11 -12.39
N ALA A 256 4.68 -21.64 -12.15
CA ALA A 256 3.45 -20.85 -12.01
C ALA A 256 3.52 -19.86 -10.83
N LEU A 257 4.26 -20.21 -9.77
CA LEU A 257 4.51 -19.34 -8.62
C LEU A 257 5.63 -18.32 -8.87
N ALA A 258 6.76 -18.77 -9.43
CA ALA A 258 7.97 -17.96 -9.53
C ALA A 258 7.94 -16.92 -10.64
N ILE A 259 7.40 -17.24 -11.84
CA ILE A 259 7.43 -16.30 -12.97
C ILE A 259 6.71 -14.99 -12.67
N PRO A 260 5.47 -14.97 -12.12
CA PRO A 260 4.77 -13.74 -11.76
C PRO A 260 5.63 -12.82 -10.88
N THR A 261 6.28 -13.39 -9.88
CA THR A 261 7.16 -12.67 -8.95
C THR A 261 8.42 -12.16 -9.64
N LEU A 262 9.10 -12.99 -10.44
CA LEU A 262 10.32 -12.58 -11.16
C LEU A 262 10.04 -11.45 -12.16
N VAL A 263 8.89 -11.48 -12.82
CA VAL A 263 8.48 -10.45 -13.79
C VAL A 263 8.22 -9.12 -13.09
N ILE A 264 7.56 -9.13 -11.92
CA ILE A 264 7.24 -7.90 -11.20
C ILE A 264 8.48 -7.31 -10.50
N LEU A 265 9.51 -8.13 -10.22
CA LEU A 265 10.78 -7.65 -9.68
C LEU A 265 11.51 -6.68 -10.61
N LEU A 266 11.29 -6.73 -11.93
CA LEU A 266 11.97 -5.83 -12.87
C LEU A 266 11.54 -4.36 -12.69
N PRO A 267 10.25 -3.99 -12.78
CA PRO A 267 9.83 -2.61 -12.50
C PRO A 267 10.06 -2.20 -11.04
N ILE A 268 9.94 -3.13 -10.08
CA ILE A 268 10.23 -2.85 -8.65
C ILE A 268 11.72 -2.54 -8.46
N GLY A 269 12.62 -3.35 -9.03
CA GLY A 269 14.05 -3.16 -8.93
C GLY A 269 14.50 -1.87 -9.62
N ALA A 270 13.89 -1.53 -10.76
CA ALA A 270 14.12 -0.23 -11.41
C ALA A 270 13.65 0.94 -10.52
N ALA A 271 12.47 0.83 -9.90
CA ALA A 271 11.95 1.85 -8.99
C ALA A 271 12.86 2.01 -7.75
N ALA A 272 13.27 0.91 -7.13
CA ALA A 272 14.19 0.92 -6.00
C ALA A 272 15.57 1.47 -6.38
N GLY A 273 16.10 1.14 -7.56
CA GLY A 273 17.36 1.69 -8.08
C GLY A 273 17.28 3.20 -8.33
N LEU A 274 16.16 3.70 -8.84
CA LEU A 274 15.93 5.15 -9.01
C LEU A 274 15.82 5.87 -7.67
N ALA A 275 15.12 5.29 -6.69
CA ALA A 275 15.00 5.84 -5.35
C ALA A 275 16.36 5.85 -4.65
N ALA A 276 17.11 4.73 -4.69
CA ALA A 276 18.45 4.63 -4.11
C ALA A 276 19.42 5.61 -4.76
N ARG A 277 19.38 5.76 -6.09
CA ARG A 277 20.23 6.74 -6.77
C ARG A 277 19.93 8.16 -6.31
N ALA A 278 18.68 8.52 -6.08
CA ALA A 278 18.33 9.84 -5.54
C ALA A 278 18.87 10.00 -4.11
N TYR A 279 18.58 9.03 -3.26
CA TYR A 279 18.99 9.01 -1.85
C TYR A 279 20.52 9.13 -1.67
N PHE A 280 21.31 8.43 -2.48
CA PHE A 280 22.78 8.43 -2.36
C PHE A 280 23.49 9.49 -3.22
N ALA A 281 22.81 10.14 -4.17
CA ALA A 281 23.42 11.15 -5.03
C ALA A 281 23.35 12.57 -4.45
N GLU A 282 22.47 12.82 -3.49
CA GLU A 282 22.56 14.06 -2.72
C GLU A 282 23.85 13.98 -1.89
N PRO A 283 24.85 14.84 -2.15
CA PRO A 283 25.96 14.96 -1.22
C PRO A 283 25.31 15.28 0.12
N ALA A 284 25.71 14.59 1.18
CA ALA A 284 25.36 14.97 2.54
C ALA A 284 25.73 16.45 2.66
N ALA A 285 24.75 17.33 2.43
CA ALA A 285 24.94 18.73 2.66
C ALA A 285 25.37 18.75 4.12
N GLU A 286 26.58 19.22 4.39
CA GLU A 286 26.99 19.56 5.73
C GLU A 286 25.78 20.25 6.33
N THR A 287 25.17 19.58 7.30
CA THR A 287 24.12 20.15 8.11
C THR A 287 24.80 21.29 8.84
N ALA A 288 24.90 22.44 8.17
CA ALA A 288 25.06 23.71 8.83
C ALA A 288 24.00 23.66 9.92
N PRO A 289 24.38 23.70 11.21
CA PRO A 289 23.41 23.56 12.28
C PRO A 289 22.32 24.59 12.00
N LEU A 290 21.11 24.09 11.75
CA LEU A 290 19.92 24.93 11.65
C LEU A 290 19.95 25.79 12.90
N ALA A 291 20.15 27.09 12.71
CA ALA A 291 20.06 28.04 13.79
C ALA A 291 18.68 27.83 14.41
N VAL A 292 18.67 27.30 15.64
CA VAL A 292 17.46 27.11 16.43
C VAL A 292 16.78 28.48 16.49
N PRO A 293 15.59 28.67 15.89
CA PRO A 293 14.84 29.90 16.09
C PRO A 293 14.52 29.98 17.58
N ASP A 294 14.82 31.11 18.22
CA ASP A 294 14.51 31.37 19.63
C ASP A 294 13.07 30.94 19.95
N SER A 295 12.93 30.11 20.98
CA SER A 295 11.71 29.43 21.41
C SER A 295 10.63 30.34 22.03
N ASP A 296 10.64 31.63 21.72
CA ASP A 296 9.80 32.63 22.39
C ASP A 296 8.57 33.08 21.56
N SER A 297 8.28 32.42 20.44
CA SER A 297 7.02 32.63 19.72
C SER A 297 5.96 31.65 20.21
N PRO A 298 4.84 32.10 20.81
CA PRO A 298 3.75 31.20 21.20
C PRO A 298 3.15 30.56 19.94
N ALA A 299 3.28 29.24 19.85
CA ALA A 299 2.73 28.41 18.78
C ALA A 299 1.22 28.65 18.62
N ALA A 300 0.83 29.25 17.50
CA ALA A 300 -0.57 29.41 17.12
C ALA A 300 -1.04 28.34 16.12
N ASP A 301 -0.15 27.68 15.38
CA ASP A 301 -0.55 26.68 14.40
C ASP A 301 0.34 25.44 14.56
N GLY A 302 -0.28 24.32 14.96
CA GLY A 302 0.38 23.06 15.35
C GLY A 302 1.04 22.27 14.22
N TYR A 303 1.70 22.96 13.29
CA TYR A 303 2.53 22.35 12.25
C TYR A 303 4.00 22.58 12.61
N ASP A 304 4.68 21.51 13.04
CA ASP A 304 6.13 21.52 13.22
C ASP A 304 6.81 21.12 11.90
N PRO A 305 7.47 22.05 11.18
CA PRO A 305 8.22 21.73 9.97
C PRO A 305 9.44 20.84 10.25
N ASN A 306 9.84 20.68 11.52
CA ASN A 306 10.87 19.74 11.97
C ASN A 306 10.30 18.40 12.47
N TYR A 307 9.01 18.13 12.28
CA TYR A 307 8.47 16.77 12.43
C TYR A 307 9.01 15.91 11.28
N GLY A 308 10.29 15.54 11.40
CA GLY A 308 10.97 14.58 10.55
C GLY A 308 10.22 13.26 10.63
N TYR A 309 9.69 12.85 9.49
CA TYR A 309 9.00 11.58 9.28
C TYR A 309 9.95 10.38 9.16
#